data_AF-A0A4V2EAF6-F1
#
_entry.id   AF-A0A4V2EAF6-F1
#
_cell.length_a   1.000
_cell.length_b   1.000
_cell.length_c   1.000
_cell.angle_alpha   90.00
_cell.angle_beta   90.00
_cell.angle_gamma   90.00
#
_symmetry.space_group_name_H-M   'P 1'
#
loop_
_entity.id
_entity.type
_entity.pdbx_description
1 polymer ?
#
loop_
_entity_poly.entity_id
_entity_poly.type
_entity_poly.pdbx_seq_one_letter_code
_entity_poly.pdbx_strand_id
1 'polypeptide(L)' 'MLNDRENILRALREKPLKVYEVMKRANVVNEEACQSLLLKMRDEGLVKFDINKGRWRIG' A
#
# COMPACT_ATOMS: atom_id res chain seq x y z
N MET A 1 10.59 0.72 8.34
CA MET A 1 11.42 -0.42 8.82
C MET A 1 11.78 -1.28 7.62
N LEU A 2 12.87 -2.06 7.67
CA LEU A 2 13.42 -2.77 6.50
C LEU A 2 12.42 -3.66 5.73
N ASN A 3 11.21 -3.89 6.26
CA ASN A 3 10.18 -4.75 5.69
C ASN A 3 8.84 -4.07 5.32
N ASP A 4 8.72 -2.74 5.37
CA ASP A 4 7.41 -2.07 5.15
C ASP A 4 6.84 -2.37 3.75
N ARG A 5 7.69 -2.45 2.73
CA ARG A 5 7.30 -2.79 1.35
C ARG A 5 6.70 -4.18 1.25
N GLU A 6 7.36 -5.17 1.85
CA GLU A 6 6.87 -6.55 1.88
C GLU A 6 5.57 -6.66 2.68
N ASN A 7 5.47 -5.95 3.80
CA ASN A 7 4.27 -5.93 4.63
C ASN A 7 3.08 -5.32 3.86
N ILE A 8 3.30 -4.27 3.05
CA ILE A 8 2.30 -3.70 2.15
C ILE A 8 1.86 -4.74 1.10
N LEU A 9 2.80 -5.43 0.45
CA LEU A 9 2.47 -6.46 -0.54
C LEU A 9 1.67 -7.61 0.10
N ARG A 10 2.04 -8.03 1.32
CA ARG A 10 1.28 -9.03 2.09
C ARG A 10 -0.13 -8.53 2.40
N ALA A 11 -0.27 -7.28 2.86
CA ALA A 11 -1.57 -6.70 3.19
C ALA A 11 -2.52 -6.62 1.98
N LEU A 12 -1.98 -6.34 0.79
CA LEU A 12 -2.73 -6.20 -0.47
C LEU A 12 -2.99 -7.52 -1.19
N ARG A 13 -2.37 -8.63 -0.77
CA ARG A 13 -2.53 -9.95 -1.41
C ARG A 13 -3.93 -10.51 -1.27
N GLU A 14 -4.63 -10.22 -0.17
CA GLU A 14 -5.99 -10.69 0.07
C GLU A 14 -7.03 -9.91 -0.73
N LYS A 15 -6.95 -8.57 -0.68
CA LYS A 15 -7.95 -7.68 -1.29
C LYS A 15 -7.41 -6.27 -1.52
N PRO A 16 -8.06 -5.48 -2.39
CA PRO A 16 -7.76 -4.05 -2.51
C PRO A 16 -8.15 -3.25 -1.26
N LEU A 17 -7.29 -2.32 -0.84
CA LEU A 17 -7.42 -1.60 0.44
C LEU A 17 -7.25 -0.08 0.27
N LYS A 18 -7.91 0.70 1.12
CA LYS A 18 -7.64 2.14 1.28
C LYS A 18 -6.30 2.35 1.99
N VAL A 19 -5.69 3.53 1.85
CA VAL A 19 -4.36 3.84 2.45
C VAL A 19 -4.32 3.58 3.96
N TYR A 20 -5.35 3.98 4.70
CA TYR A 20 -5.46 3.75 6.14
C TYR A 20 -5.51 2.24 6.49
N GLU A 21 -6.23 1.45 5.69
CA GLU A 21 -6.32 0.00 5.89
C GLU A 21 -4.96 -0.68 5.61
N VAL A 22 -4.25 -0.22 4.57
CA VAL A 22 -2.88 -0.67 4.27
C VAL A 22 -1.94 -0.31 5.41
N MET A 23 -1.97 0.94 5.88
CA MET A 23 -1.16 1.42 6.99
C MET A 23 -1.34 0.54 8.24
N LYS A 24 -2.60 0.28 8.63
CA LYS A 24 -2.90 -0.56 9.79
C LYS A 24 -2.43 -2.01 9.62
N ARG A 25 -2.66 -2.63 8.45
CA ARG A 25 -2.27 -4.03 8.22
C ARG A 25 -0.76 -4.22 8.03
N ALA A 26 -0.09 -3.27 7.39
CA ALA A 26 1.35 -3.32 7.16
C ALA A 26 2.16 -2.77 8.35
N ASN A 27 1.49 -2.32 9.40
CA ASN A 27 2.07 -1.70 10.60
C ASN A 27 2.98 -0.50 10.26
N VAL A 28 2.55 0.34 9.32
CA VAL A 28 3.25 1.59 8.97
C VAL A 28 2.82 2.67 9.95
N VAL A 29 3.80 3.36 10.55
CA VAL A 29 3.57 4.27 11.69
C VAL A 29 2.74 5.51 11.34
N ASN A 30 2.80 5.98 10.09
CA ASN A 30 2.13 7.20 9.64
C ASN A 30 1.42 6.96 8.30
N GLU A 31 0.22 7.51 8.15
CA GLU A 31 -0.56 7.46 6.91
C GLU A 31 0.14 8.18 5.75
N GLU A 32 0.77 9.32 6.01
CA GLU A 32 1.54 10.06 5.01
C GLU A 32 2.76 9.26 4.53
N ALA A 33 3.45 8.57 5.45
CA ALA A 33 4.55 7.68 5.12
C ALA A 33 4.07 6.47 4.30
N CYS A 34 2.91 5.90 4.66
CA CYS A 34 2.26 4.82 3.92
C CYS A 34 1.90 5.26 2.49
N GLN A 35 1.26 6.44 2.36
CA GLN A 35 0.89 7.01 1.06
C GLN A 35 2.13 7.26 0.19
N SER A 36 3.16 7.89 0.76
CA SER A 36 4.43 8.15 0.06
C SER A 36 5.11 6.87 -0.42
N LEU A 37 5.06 5.80 0.39
CA LEU A 37 5.62 4.50 0.02
C LEU A 37 4.81 3.80 -1.06
N LEU A 38 3.48 3.84 -0.99
CA LEU A 38 2.59 3.29 -2.02
C LEU A 38 2.78 3.98 -3.37
N LEU A 39 2.99 5.30 -3.38
CA LEU A 39 3.32 6.05 -4.60
C LEU A 39 4.66 5.59 -5.22
N LYS A 40 5.71 5.42 -4.41
CA LYS A 40 7.00 4.88 -4.89
C LYS A 40 6.84 3.46 -5.44
N MET A 41 6.12 2.58 -4.73
CA MET A 41 5.87 1.21 -5.17
C MET A 41 5.03 1.15 -6.45
N ARG A 42 4.14 2.13 -6.68
CA ARG A 42 3.37 2.27 -7.92
C ARG A 42 4.26 2.62 -9.10
N ASP A 43 5.17 3.57 -8.90
CA ASP A 43 6.08 4.02 -9.94
C ASP A 43 7.05 2.87 -10.35
N GLU A 44 7.33 1.95 -9.43
CA GLU A 44 8.05 0.69 -9.68
C GLU A 44 7.18 -0.45 -10.23
N GLY A 45 5.86 -0.26 -10.38
CA GLY A 45 4.93 -1.27 -10.90
C GLY A 45 4.64 -2.44 -9.94
N LEU A 46 4.87 -2.29 -8.63
CA LEU A 46 4.56 -3.31 -7.63
C LEU A 46 3.11 -3.26 -7.15
N VAL A 47 2.49 -2.09 -7.24
CA VAL A 47 1.09 -1.84 -6.85
C VAL A 47 0.42 -0.89 -7.83
N LYS A 48 -0.91 -0.93 -7.87
CA LYS A 48 -1.75 -0.02 -8.66
C LYS A 48 -2.78 0.65 -7.77
N PHE A 49 -3.13 1.89 -8.12
CA PHE A 49 -4.21 2.64 -7.49
C PHE A 49 -5.42 2.72 -8.42
N ASP A 50 -6.56 2.23 -7.95
CA ASP A 50 -7.86 2.41 -8.61
C ASP A 50 -8.43 3.77 -8.22
N ILE A 51 -8.32 4.75 -9.11
CA ILE A 51 -8.80 6.13 -8.88
C ILE A 51 -10.32 6.21 -8.72
N ASN A 52 -11.07 5.27 -9.30
CA ASN A 52 -12.54 5.28 -9.24
C ASN A 52 -13.03 4.74 -7.89
N LYS A 53 -12.28 3.80 -7.30
CA LYS A 53 -12.64 3.16 -6.02
C LYS A 53 -11.84 3.68 -4.83
N GLY A 54 -10.78 4.45 -5.07
CA GLY A 54 -9.86 4.94 -4.04
C GLY A 54 -9.14 3.81 -3.30
N ARG A 55 -8.75 2.74 -4.01
CA ARG A 55 -8.13 1.54 -3.41
C ARG A 55 -6.84 1.13 -4.10
N TRP A 56 -5.89 0.70 -3.29
CA TRP A 56 -4.63 0.10 -3.69
C TRP A 56 -4.81 -1.41 -3.89
N ARG A 57 -4.10 -1.99 -4.87
CA ARG A 57 -4.03 -3.44 -5.11
C ARG A 57 -2.63 -3.83 -5.58
N ILE A 58 -2.28 -5.11 -5.50
CA ILE A 58 -1.14 -5.66 -6.23
C ILE A 58 -1.40 -5.49 -7.73
N GLY A 59 -0.35 -5.18 -8.49
CA GLY A 59 -0.39 -5.33 -9.95
C GLY A 59 0.60 -4.49 -10.70
#